data_AF-A0A6I1GDK9-F1
#
_entry.id   AF-A0A6I1GDK9-F1
#
_cell.length_a   1.000
_cell.length_b   1.000
_cell.length_c   1.000
_cell.angle_alpha   90.00
_cell.angle_beta   90.00
_cell.angle_gamma   90.00
#
_symmetry.space_group_name_H-M   'P 1'
#
loop_
_entity.id
_entity.type
_entity.pdbx_description
1 polymer ?
#
loop_
_entity_poly.entity_id
_entity_poly.type
_entity_poly.pdbx_seq_one_letter_code
_entity_poly.pdbx_strand_id
1 'polypeptide(L)'
;MTEQNRAGGDGLASGEKDQLVYALETRFAPHLEGAAAAVREAERGLDEAQARLEQAEHAASSERYTSDPLVFMRASVTEEVEGMERKTTPKKLRTSYRFLLDRAVELAGAEVQRHHDDLDAAHREREDGLEARRAAVARAEATLAEARAMQDRVLSAEQSARRGLGVMVEKLSDS
;
A
#
# COMPACT_ATOMS: atom_id res chain seq x y z
N MET A 1 53.93 38.13 -48.46
CA MET A 1 54.47 36.75 -48.59
C MET A 1 54.78 36.30 -47.18
N THR A 2 54.03 35.42 -46.55
CA THR A 2 53.38 34.23 -47.09
C THR A 2 52.14 33.93 -46.24
N GLU A 3 50.97 33.93 -46.86
CA GLU A 3 49.82 33.19 -46.36
C GLU A 3 50.19 31.71 -46.33
N GLN A 4 49.97 31.03 -45.20
CA GLN A 4 49.69 29.61 -45.23
C GLN A 4 48.43 29.33 -44.42
N ASN A 5 47.42 29.05 -45.23
CA ASN A 5 46.04 28.78 -44.95
C ASN A 5 45.90 27.32 -44.46
N ARG A 6 45.10 27.13 -43.41
CA ARG A 6 44.29 25.96 -43.00
C ARG A 6 44.76 24.54 -43.37
N ALA A 7 44.96 23.73 -42.33
CA ALA A 7 44.56 22.32 -42.30
C ALA A 7 44.44 21.83 -40.83
N GLY A 8 43.43 22.31 -40.11
CA GLY A 8 42.91 21.59 -38.93
C GLY A 8 41.73 20.78 -39.45
N GLY A 9 41.89 19.46 -39.55
CA GLY A 9 40.91 18.58 -40.18
C GLY A 9 39.56 18.66 -39.49
N ASP A 10 38.51 18.91 -40.27
CA ASP A 10 37.10 19.03 -39.83
C ASP A 10 36.45 17.64 -39.60
N GLY A 11 37.27 16.61 -39.38
CA GLY A 11 36.86 15.21 -39.32
C GLY A 11 37.19 14.55 -37.97
N LEU A 12 36.48 13.47 -37.66
CA LEU A 12 36.65 12.69 -36.43
C LEU A 12 38.09 12.17 -36.27
N ALA A 13 38.68 12.37 -35.10
CA ALA A 13 39.98 11.80 -34.78
C ALA A 13 39.90 10.27 -34.63
N SER A 14 41.02 9.58 -34.88
CA SER A 14 41.09 8.11 -34.74
C SER A 14 40.72 7.67 -33.32
N GLY A 15 39.70 6.82 -33.19
CA GLY A 15 39.20 6.30 -31.91
C GLY A 15 38.28 7.24 -31.12
N GLU A 16 38.04 8.48 -31.57
CA GLU A 16 37.17 9.43 -30.88
C GLU A 16 35.70 8.97 -30.86
N LYS A 17 35.24 8.30 -31.92
CA LYS A 17 33.91 7.68 -31.96
C LYS A 17 33.69 6.71 -30.79
N ASP A 18 34.65 5.82 -30.54
CA ASP A 18 34.53 4.82 -29.48
C ASP A 18 34.58 5.48 -28.09
N GLN A 19 35.36 6.55 -27.93
CA GLN A 19 35.37 7.36 -26.70
C GLN A 19 34.01 8.02 -26.43
N LEU A 20 33.35 8.54 -27.47
CA LEU A 20 32.04 9.17 -27.36
C LEU A 20 30.93 8.16 -27.04
N VAL A 21 30.97 6.96 -27.65
CA VAL A 21 30.06 5.86 -27.28
C VAL A 21 30.25 5.47 -25.83
N TYR A 22 31.50 5.26 -25.40
CA TYR A 22 31.82 4.91 -24.02
C TYR A 22 31.36 5.97 -23.01
N ALA A 23 31.56 7.25 -23.33
CA ALA A 23 31.08 8.37 -22.51
C ALA A 23 29.55 8.41 -22.40
N LEU A 24 28.83 8.10 -23.48
CA LEU A 24 27.36 8.01 -23.48
C LEU A 24 26.92 6.88 -22.55
N GLU A 25 27.47 5.67 -22.72
CA GLU A 25 27.09 4.49 -21.95
C GLU A 25 27.37 4.68 -20.46
N THR A 26 28.55 5.21 -20.12
CA THR A 26 28.95 5.46 -18.73
C THR A 26 28.04 6.48 -18.04
N ARG A 27 27.58 7.52 -18.78
CA ARG A 27 26.70 8.56 -18.21
C ARG A 27 25.26 8.08 -18.05
N PHE A 28 24.76 7.24 -18.94
CA PHE A 28 23.38 6.75 -18.86
C PHE A 28 23.21 5.53 -17.94
N ALA A 29 24.27 4.74 -17.74
CA ALA A 29 24.25 3.54 -16.88
C ALA A 29 23.52 3.73 -15.54
N PRO A 30 23.88 4.70 -14.67
CA PRO A 30 23.21 4.85 -13.37
C PRO A 30 21.73 5.21 -13.48
N HIS A 31 21.32 5.91 -14.54
CA HIS A 31 19.92 6.29 -14.75
C HIS A 31 19.07 5.13 -15.27
N LEU A 32 19.64 4.32 -16.17
CA LEU A 32 19.00 3.09 -16.66
C LEU A 32 18.84 2.07 -15.53
N GLU A 33 19.89 1.87 -14.74
CA GLU A 33 19.85 1.00 -13.57
C GLU A 33 18.84 1.49 -12.53
N GLY A 34 18.83 2.79 -12.22
CA GLY A 34 17.88 3.40 -11.29
C GLY A 34 16.43 3.26 -11.77
N ALA A 35 16.17 3.50 -13.05
CA ALA A 35 14.83 3.34 -13.63
C ALA A 35 14.36 1.88 -13.58
N ALA A 36 15.23 0.92 -13.92
CA ALA A 36 14.92 -0.50 -13.82
C ALA A 36 14.71 -0.95 -12.37
N ALA A 37 15.48 -0.40 -11.42
CA ALA A 37 15.31 -0.68 -10.00
C ALA A 37 13.97 -0.17 -9.46
N ALA A 38 13.55 1.03 -9.87
CA ALA A 38 12.26 1.60 -9.49
C ALA A 38 11.08 0.75 -9.98
N VAL A 39 11.15 0.21 -11.20
CA VAL A 39 10.13 -0.72 -11.71
C VAL A 39 10.07 -2.00 -10.86
N ARG A 40 11.22 -2.61 -10.56
CA ARG A 40 11.26 -3.81 -9.70
C ARG A 40 10.76 -3.56 -8.27
N GLU A 41 10.99 -2.36 -7.73
CA GLU A 41 10.44 -1.97 -6.44
C GLU A 41 8.91 -1.85 -6.50
N ALA A 42 8.39 -1.18 -7.53
CA ALA A 42 6.95 -1.02 -7.72
C ALA A 42 6.24 -2.37 -7.98
N GLU A 43 6.86 -3.29 -8.71
CA GLU A 43 6.36 -4.66 -8.92
C GLU A 43 6.27 -5.42 -7.59
N ARG A 44 7.34 -5.38 -6.77
CA ARG A 44 7.29 -5.97 -5.42
C ARG A 44 6.20 -5.35 -4.54
N GLY A 45 6.04 -4.03 -4.59
CA GLY A 45 4.99 -3.33 -3.86
C GLY A 45 3.58 -3.76 -4.28
N LEU A 46 3.36 -4.03 -5.56
CA LEU A 46 2.11 -4.58 -6.08
C LEU A 46 1.86 -6.01 -5.60
N ASP A 47 2.87 -6.88 -5.70
CA ASP A 47 2.78 -8.27 -5.24
C ASP A 47 2.45 -8.33 -3.74
N GLU A 48 3.09 -7.49 -2.92
CA GLU A 48 2.80 -7.39 -1.49
C GLU A 48 1.37 -6.91 -1.21
N ALA A 49 0.89 -5.91 -1.95
CA ALA A 49 -0.46 -5.39 -1.78
C ALA A 49 -1.52 -6.43 -2.14
N GLN A 50 -1.31 -7.18 -3.23
CA GLN A 50 -2.17 -8.26 -3.67
C GLN A 50 -2.20 -9.41 -2.67
N ALA A 51 -1.04 -9.83 -2.15
CA ALA A 51 -0.96 -10.88 -1.13
C ALA A 51 -1.72 -10.50 0.16
N ARG A 52 -1.63 -9.23 0.59
CA ARG A 52 -2.37 -8.73 1.75
C ARG A 52 -3.88 -8.70 1.50
N LEU A 53 -4.31 -8.34 0.29
CA LEU A 53 -5.74 -8.38 -0.08
C LEU A 53 -6.28 -9.81 -0.06
N GLU A 54 -5.56 -10.75 -0.68
CA GLU A 54 -5.96 -12.17 -0.71
C GLU A 54 -6.08 -12.75 0.71
N GLN A 55 -5.12 -12.45 1.59
CA GLN A 55 -5.18 -12.85 3.00
C GLN A 55 -6.42 -12.29 3.71
N ALA A 56 -6.74 -11.01 3.47
CA ALA A 56 -7.89 -10.37 4.07
C ALA A 56 -9.21 -10.96 3.54
N GLU A 57 -9.31 -11.25 2.24
CA GLU A 57 -10.47 -11.90 1.63
C GLU A 57 -10.67 -13.32 2.16
N HIS A 58 -9.58 -14.07 2.32
CA HIS A 58 -9.63 -15.40 2.92
C HIS A 58 -10.11 -15.33 4.38
N ALA A 59 -9.55 -14.41 5.18
CA ALA A 59 -9.95 -14.21 6.57
C ALA A 59 -11.44 -13.88 6.68
N ALA A 60 -11.94 -12.93 5.88
CA ALA A 60 -13.36 -12.56 5.83
C ALA A 60 -14.25 -13.73 5.42
N SER A 61 -13.83 -14.55 4.44
CA SER A 61 -14.59 -15.73 4.00
C SER A 61 -14.65 -16.85 5.06
N SER A 62 -13.69 -16.87 5.97
CA SER A 62 -13.55 -17.87 7.04
C SER A 62 -14.20 -17.46 8.35
N GLU A 63 -14.73 -16.22 8.42
CA GLU A 63 -15.32 -15.67 9.63
C GLU A 63 -16.59 -16.45 10.01
N ARG A 64 -16.59 -17.01 11.23
CA ARG A 64 -17.74 -17.75 11.76
C ARG A 64 -18.65 -16.82 12.52
N TYR A 65 -19.96 -17.08 12.39
CA TYR A 65 -20.95 -16.46 13.26
C TYR A 65 -20.61 -16.68 14.73
N THR A 66 -20.53 -15.58 15.49
CA THR A 66 -20.38 -15.58 16.94
C THR A 66 -21.67 -15.01 17.55
N SER A 67 -22.30 -15.77 18.44
CA SER A 67 -23.51 -15.32 19.14
C SER A 67 -23.21 -14.15 20.07
N ASP A 68 -24.12 -13.18 20.17
CA ASP A 68 -24.00 -12.08 21.13
C ASP A 68 -24.42 -12.52 22.55
N PRO A 69 -23.48 -12.61 23.52
CA PRO A 69 -23.80 -13.00 24.89
C PRO A 69 -24.66 -11.97 25.64
N LEU A 70 -24.67 -10.69 25.21
CA LEU A 70 -25.44 -9.64 25.88
C LEU A 70 -26.94 -9.89 25.78
N VAL A 71 -27.41 -10.55 24.72
CA VAL A 71 -28.82 -10.94 24.57
C VAL A 71 -29.28 -11.78 25.77
N PHE A 72 -28.47 -12.74 26.20
CA PHE A 72 -28.78 -13.60 27.34
C PHE A 72 -28.65 -12.85 28.68
N MET A 73 -27.67 -11.95 28.81
CA MET A 73 -27.50 -11.15 30.03
C MET A 73 -28.68 -10.20 30.25
N ARG A 74 -29.16 -9.52 29.21
CA ARG A 74 -30.35 -8.65 29.26
C ARG A 74 -31.60 -9.43 29.66
N ALA A 75 -31.79 -10.62 29.09
CA ALA A 75 -32.90 -11.50 29.44
C ALA A 75 -32.81 -11.94 30.91
N SER A 76 -31.64 -12.39 31.36
CA SER A 76 -31.42 -12.82 32.75
C SER A 76 -31.71 -11.71 33.77
N VAL A 77 -31.26 -10.46 33.50
CA VAL A 77 -31.58 -9.32 34.38
C VAL A 77 -33.09 -9.07 34.44
N THR A 78 -33.79 -9.17 33.31
CA THR A 78 -35.25 -8.99 33.24
C THR A 78 -35.99 -10.08 34.04
N GLU A 79 -35.59 -11.34 33.87
CA GLU A 79 -36.15 -12.48 34.60
C GLU A 79 -35.98 -12.35 36.13
N GLU A 80 -34.84 -11.80 36.59
CA GLU A 80 -34.61 -11.56 38.01
C GLU A 80 -35.56 -10.49 38.58
N VAL A 81 -35.87 -9.44 37.82
CA VAL A 81 -36.88 -8.44 38.21
C VAL A 81 -38.26 -9.09 38.34
N GLU A 82 -38.70 -9.84 37.34
CA GLU A 82 -39.97 -10.57 37.39
C GLU A 82 -40.02 -11.59 38.54
N GLY A 83 -38.88 -12.24 38.82
CA GLY A 83 -38.71 -13.15 39.95
C GLY A 83 -38.88 -12.47 41.31
N MET A 84 -38.49 -11.20 41.43
CA MET A 84 -38.65 -10.39 42.63
C MET A 84 -40.09 -10.03 42.94
N GLU A 85 -40.92 -9.77 41.92
CA GLU A 85 -42.34 -9.43 42.08
C GLU A 85 -43.12 -10.52 42.84
N ARG A 86 -42.68 -11.78 42.71
CA ARG A 86 -43.28 -12.94 43.37
C ARG A 86 -42.82 -13.12 44.83
N LYS A 87 -41.88 -12.32 45.34
CA LYS A 87 -41.33 -12.47 46.69
C LYS A 87 -42.12 -11.64 47.70
N THR A 88 -42.62 -12.29 48.74
CA THR A 88 -43.49 -11.67 49.75
C THR A 88 -42.79 -11.29 51.06
N THR A 89 -41.54 -11.74 51.29
CA THR A 89 -40.83 -11.48 52.56
C THR A 89 -39.69 -10.46 52.38
N PRO A 90 -39.54 -9.48 53.29
CA PRO A 90 -38.49 -8.46 53.19
C PRO A 90 -37.07 -9.02 53.12
N LYS A 91 -36.80 -10.16 53.79
CA LYS A 91 -35.50 -10.83 53.73
C LYS A 91 -35.19 -11.33 52.31
N LYS A 92 -36.16 -12.01 51.67
CA LYS A 92 -36.00 -12.54 50.30
C LYS A 92 -35.86 -11.41 49.28
N LEU A 93 -36.65 -10.34 49.41
CA LEU A 93 -36.56 -9.16 48.54
C LEU A 93 -35.17 -8.52 48.58
N ARG A 94 -34.61 -8.29 49.78
CA ARG A 94 -33.26 -7.69 49.90
C ARG A 94 -32.16 -8.57 49.32
N THR A 95 -32.25 -9.89 49.49
CA THR A 95 -31.29 -10.83 48.89
C THR A 95 -31.38 -10.83 47.37
N SER A 96 -32.59 -10.94 46.80
CA SER A 96 -32.79 -10.89 45.35
C SER A 96 -32.36 -9.55 44.75
N TYR A 97 -32.63 -8.43 45.43
CA TYR A 97 -32.19 -7.11 44.97
C TYR A 97 -30.67 -6.99 44.87
N ARG A 98 -29.91 -7.52 45.85
CA ARG A 98 -28.43 -7.51 45.77
C ARG A 98 -27.93 -8.32 44.58
N PHE A 99 -28.52 -9.50 44.36
CA PHE A 99 -28.18 -10.33 43.20
C PHE A 99 -28.50 -9.63 41.87
N LEU A 100 -29.70 -9.04 41.75
CA LEU A 100 -30.10 -8.23 40.60
C LEU A 100 -29.11 -7.08 40.35
N LEU A 101 -28.72 -6.37 41.41
CA LEU A 101 -27.79 -5.25 41.31
C LEU A 101 -26.43 -5.71 40.78
N ASP A 102 -25.87 -6.81 41.29
CA ASP A 102 -24.59 -7.35 40.82
C ASP A 102 -24.66 -7.72 39.33
N ARG A 103 -25.74 -8.40 38.91
CA ARG A 103 -25.98 -8.76 37.50
C ARG A 103 -26.18 -7.54 36.60
N ALA A 104 -26.89 -6.52 37.07
CA ALA A 104 -27.12 -5.29 36.32
C ALA A 104 -25.83 -4.48 36.13
N VAL A 105 -24.95 -4.44 37.14
CA VAL A 105 -23.62 -3.80 37.03
C VAL A 105 -22.74 -4.56 36.03
N GLU A 106 -22.76 -5.89 36.07
CA GLU A 106 -22.03 -6.74 35.11
C GLU A 106 -22.50 -6.48 33.67
N LEU A 107 -23.82 -6.44 33.45
CA LEU A 107 -24.40 -6.08 32.15
C LEU A 107 -23.96 -4.68 31.70
N ALA A 108 -24.07 -3.67 32.57
CA ALA A 108 -23.68 -2.30 32.23
C ALA A 108 -22.19 -2.20 31.82
N GLY A 109 -21.30 -2.90 32.54
CA GLY A 109 -19.89 -2.98 32.16
C GLY A 109 -19.66 -3.64 30.79
N ALA A 110 -20.38 -4.74 30.53
CA ALA A 110 -20.27 -5.46 29.27
C ALA A 110 -20.81 -4.66 28.07
N GLU A 111 -21.88 -3.87 28.23
CA GLU A 111 -22.41 -2.97 27.20
C GLU A 111 -21.42 -1.86 26.83
N VAL A 112 -20.78 -1.25 27.83
CA VAL A 112 -19.74 -0.22 27.60
C VAL A 112 -18.55 -0.83 26.87
N GLN A 113 -18.09 -2.00 27.30
CA GLN A 113 -17.00 -2.69 26.63
C GLN A 113 -17.36 -3.01 25.17
N ARG A 114 -18.57 -3.53 24.92
CA ARG A 114 -19.04 -3.83 23.56
C ARG A 114 -19.05 -2.59 22.67
N HIS A 115 -19.47 -1.44 23.19
CA HIS A 115 -19.43 -0.19 22.45
C HIS A 115 -18.00 0.20 22.06
N HIS A 116 -17.04 0.07 22.97
CA HIS A 116 -15.63 0.32 22.67
C HIS A 116 -15.09 -0.67 21.62
N ASP A 117 -15.41 -1.95 21.76
CA ASP A 117 -15.00 -2.98 20.80
C ASP A 117 -15.56 -2.70 19.40
N ASP A 118 -16.82 -2.27 19.30
CA ASP A 118 -17.47 -1.91 18.03
C ASP A 118 -16.82 -0.66 17.40
N LEU A 119 -16.43 0.34 18.21
CA LEU A 119 -15.69 1.51 17.72
C LEU A 119 -14.30 1.13 17.20
N ASP A 120 -13.58 0.28 17.92
CA ASP A 120 -12.25 -0.19 17.53
C ASP A 120 -12.32 -1.09 16.29
N ALA A 121 -13.36 -1.93 16.16
CA ALA A 121 -13.62 -2.70 14.96
C ALA A 121 -13.91 -1.79 13.76
N ALA A 122 -14.76 -0.76 13.92
CA ALA A 122 -15.04 0.21 12.86
C ALA A 122 -13.79 1.01 12.46
N HIS A 123 -12.91 1.32 13.41
CA HIS A 123 -11.63 1.97 13.12
C HIS A 123 -10.73 1.06 12.27
N ARG A 124 -10.53 -0.18 12.70
CA ARG A 124 -9.74 -1.19 11.97
C ARG A 124 -10.30 -1.44 10.57
N GLU A 125 -11.63 -1.52 10.40
CA GLU A 125 -12.23 -1.70 9.08
C GLU A 125 -11.92 -0.53 8.13
N ARG A 126 -11.87 0.71 8.63
CA ARG A 126 -11.52 1.86 7.79
C ARG A 126 -10.05 1.86 7.36
N GLU A 127 -9.14 1.43 8.23
CA GLU A 127 -7.70 1.48 7.96
C GLU A 127 -7.20 0.23 7.22
N ASP A 128 -7.71 -0.93 7.62
CA ASP A 128 -7.19 -2.24 7.22
C ASP A 128 -8.25 -3.15 6.58
N GLY A 129 -9.50 -2.69 6.50
CA GLY A 129 -10.61 -3.45 5.91
C GLY A 129 -10.45 -3.66 4.41
N LEU A 130 -11.33 -4.50 3.84
CA LEU A 130 -11.18 -5.00 2.47
C LEU A 130 -11.13 -3.86 1.44
N GLU A 131 -11.94 -2.81 1.63
CA GLU A 131 -11.93 -1.65 0.74
C GLU A 131 -10.62 -0.85 0.83
N ALA A 132 -10.06 -0.68 2.03
CA ALA A 132 -8.75 -0.05 2.20
C ALA A 132 -7.63 -0.88 1.54
N ARG A 133 -7.71 -2.22 1.60
CA ARG A 133 -6.78 -3.13 0.92
C ARG A 133 -6.92 -3.07 -0.60
N ARG A 134 -8.15 -3.05 -1.13
CA ARG A 134 -8.42 -2.84 -2.57
C ARG A 134 -7.87 -1.52 -3.05
N ALA A 135 -8.08 -0.45 -2.29
CA ALA A 135 -7.53 0.86 -2.61
C ALA A 135 -5.99 0.87 -2.56
N ALA A 136 -5.36 0.07 -1.69
CA ALA A 136 -3.90 -0.08 -1.66
C ALA A 136 -3.36 -0.77 -2.92
N VAL A 137 -4.03 -1.81 -3.42
CA VAL A 137 -3.69 -2.46 -4.70
C VAL A 137 -3.79 -1.46 -5.84
N ALA A 138 -4.89 -0.70 -5.94
CA ALA A 138 -5.06 0.30 -6.99
C ALA A 138 -3.96 1.39 -6.98
N ARG A 139 -3.51 1.83 -5.79
CA ARG A 139 -2.38 2.76 -5.67
C ARG A 139 -1.05 2.12 -6.11
N ALA A 140 -0.82 0.85 -5.79
CA ALA A 140 0.36 0.12 -6.21
C ALA A 140 0.41 -0.07 -7.74
N GLU A 141 -0.72 -0.39 -8.37
CA GLU A 141 -0.85 -0.46 -9.82
C GLU A 141 -0.54 0.89 -10.49
N ALA A 142 -1.07 1.99 -9.94
CA ALA A 142 -0.77 3.33 -10.43
C ALA A 142 0.73 3.65 -10.31
N THR A 143 1.36 3.28 -9.19
CA THR A 143 2.79 3.48 -8.95
C THR A 143 3.64 2.70 -9.95
N LEU A 144 3.27 1.45 -10.25
CA LEU A 144 3.92 0.64 -11.27
C LEU A 144 3.79 1.24 -12.67
N ALA A 145 2.60 1.74 -13.03
CA ALA A 145 2.39 2.41 -14.31
C ALA A 145 3.28 3.66 -14.46
N GLU A 146 3.38 4.49 -13.40
CA GLU A 146 4.25 5.66 -13.38
C GLU A 146 5.74 5.28 -13.48
N ALA A 147 6.18 4.22 -12.78
CA ALA A 147 7.55 3.73 -12.85
C ALA A 147 7.92 3.23 -14.25
N ARG A 148 7.01 2.52 -14.93
CA ARG A 148 7.19 2.07 -16.32
C ARG A 148 7.27 3.26 -17.28
N ALA A 149 6.34 4.21 -17.16
CA ALA A 149 6.38 5.43 -17.97
C ALA A 149 7.66 6.24 -17.76
N MET A 150 8.19 6.28 -16.53
CA MET A 150 9.50 6.87 -16.25
C MET A 150 10.63 6.11 -16.95
N GLN A 151 10.65 4.77 -16.86
CA GLN A 151 11.66 3.95 -17.54
C GLN A 151 11.66 4.18 -19.06
N ASP A 152 10.48 4.24 -19.67
CA ASP A 152 10.34 4.53 -21.11
C ASP A 152 10.92 5.90 -21.47
N ARG A 153 10.69 6.93 -20.64
CA ARG A 153 11.28 8.26 -20.85
C ARG A 153 12.81 8.25 -20.77
N VAL A 154 13.39 7.49 -19.83
CA VAL A 154 14.85 7.36 -19.72
C VAL A 154 15.42 6.64 -20.95
N LEU A 155 14.81 5.53 -21.37
CA LEU A 155 15.20 4.81 -22.59
C LEU A 155 15.08 5.69 -23.83
N SER A 156 14.01 6.47 -23.95
CA SER A 156 13.83 7.42 -25.05
C SER A 156 14.91 8.51 -25.07
N ALA A 157 15.33 9.01 -23.90
CA ALA A 157 16.41 9.98 -23.79
C ALA A 157 17.76 9.39 -24.23
N GLU A 158 18.07 8.16 -23.81
CA GLU A 158 19.27 7.44 -24.24
C GLU A 158 19.27 7.22 -25.75
N GLN A 159 18.17 6.73 -26.33
CA GLN A 159 18.04 6.54 -27.77
C GLN A 159 18.23 7.84 -28.54
N SER A 160 17.72 8.96 -28.03
CA SER A 160 17.90 10.28 -28.64
C SER A 160 19.38 10.69 -28.63
N ALA A 161 20.10 10.45 -27.53
CA ALA A 161 21.53 10.71 -27.46
C ALA A 161 22.33 9.82 -28.44
N ARG A 162 21.97 8.53 -28.57
CA ARG A 162 22.60 7.61 -29.53
C ARG A 162 22.35 8.04 -30.97
N ARG A 163 21.13 8.45 -31.31
CA ARG A 163 20.81 9.01 -32.64
C ARG A 163 21.59 10.29 -32.93
N GLY A 164 21.68 11.20 -31.95
CA GLY A 164 22.47 12.42 -32.07
C GLY A 164 23.95 12.14 -32.34
N LEU A 165 24.53 11.16 -31.64
CA LEU A 165 25.90 10.70 -31.88
C LEU A 165 26.07 10.14 -33.30
N GLY A 166 25.13 9.33 -33.78
CA GLY A 166 25.13 8.79 -35.14
C GLY A 166 25.17 9.89 -36.21
N VAL A 167 24.26 10.87 -36.11
CA VAL A 167 24.21 12.02 -37.02
C VAL A 167 25.49 12.84 -36.99
N MET A 168 26.07 13.05 -35.81
CA MET A 168 27.33 13.77 -35.67
C MET A 168 28.48 13.02 -36.36
N VAL A 169 28.56 11.71 -36.15
CA VAL A 169 29.59 10.86 -36.78
C VAL A 169 29.47 10.87 -38.30
N GLU A 170 28.27 10.73 -38.85
CA GLU A 170 28.03 10.81 -40.30
C GLU A 170 28.55 12.15 -40.88
N LYS A 171 28.14 13.28 -40.29
CA LYS A 171 28.54 14.61 -40.77
C LYS A 171 30.05 14.87 -40.72
N LEU A 172 30.72 14.37 -39.69
CA LEU A 172 32.17 14.50 -39.49
C LEU A 172 32.98 13.42 -40.23
N SER A 173 32.33 12.43 -40.84
CA SER A 173 32.99 11.43 -41.70
C SER A 173 32.84 11.75 -43.19
N ASP A 174 31.81 12.52 -43.55
CA ASP A 174 31.55 13.02 -44.90
C ASP A 174 32.21 14.39 -45.21
N SER A 175 32.92 14.98 -44.23
CA SER A 175 33.70 16.23 -44.35
C SER A 175 35.19 15.95 -44.52
#